data_AF-A0A5N5FDR0-F1
#
_entry.id   AF-A0A5N5FDR0-F1
#
_cell.length_a   1.000
_cell.length_b   1.000
_cell.length_c   1.000
_cell.angle_alpha   90.00
_cell.angle_beta   90.00
_cell.angle_gamma   90.00
#
_symmetry.space_group_name_H-M   'P 1'
#
loop_
_entity.id
_entity.type
_entity.pdbx_description
1 polymer ?
#
loop_
_entity_poly.entity_id
_entity_poly.type
_entity_poly.pdbx_seq_one_letter_code
_entity_poly.pdbx_strand_id
1 'polypeptide(L)'
;MNSTIFLFVIIRLLIFLVIHPSSISVALDAITPNQPLRDGDFLLSATKIFKLGFFSPDNSHNRYIGVWYNNIPIKTIVWIANRDNPIIPIGGTGTGLLAIHGDHGGLVIYGKDQNTPLWSANVTVSSPNNSVIAKLRDTGNLVLLEHNGSNPRVLWQGFDYPTDTLLPWMKIGQNRRSGLNRRLTSRKSQDDPGSGNFSYEIDPTGFPQLMVYKDRTKWFRGGTWTGQRFSGVPEYTTNSVRNFVNNKDEIYMEITVPNDSVFTRGVLDESGIVKRFVWRDHESKWIEGSSNPSEWCDYYGQCGPNGNCDPYSNYNFSCLCLPGFEPKFPQDWYLRDGLGGCMRKSGVARVKVPDSSGARVNMNFSLKGCEQECMKDCSCMAYASADERGGGKGCVMWSGDLIDTRTFSSVGQDLYVRVDAVTLGRQRKYMFFMEDRTDLDDQSKINSELQFFDQTTVAAATDNFSVANKLGTGGFGSVYKGVLRNGKEVAVKRLSKNSGQGIEEFKNEVVIIAKLQHRNLVKIIGCCVEDKEKMLIYEYVPNKSLDSFIFGTSSSFFFL
;
A
#
# COMPACT_ATOMS: atom_id res chain seq x y z
N MET A 1 12.08 84.83 7.73
CA MET A 1 12.41 83.39 7.77
C MET A 1 13.08 83.03 6.45
N ASN A 2 14.33 82.58 6.47
CA ASN A 2 15.12 82.33 5.26
C ASN A 2 14.45 81.28 4.36
N SER A 3 14.34 81.57 3.06
CA SER A 3 13.76 80.70 2.03
C SER A 3 14.38 79.29 2.04
N THR A 4 15.66 79.19 2.43
CA THR A 4 16.40 77.93 2.62
C THR A 4 15.84 77.05 3.75
N ILE A 5 15.33 77.65 4.83
CA ILE A 5 14.75 76.90 5.96
C ILE A 5 13.38 76.34 5.55
N PHE A 6 12.59 77.12 4.80
CA PHE A 6 11.28 76.70 4.31
C PHE A 6 11.40 75.53 3.32
N LEU A 7 12.39 75.58 2.41
CA LEU A 7 12.68 74.49 1.49
C LEU A 7 13.15 73.22 2.22
N PHE A 8 13.97 73.35 3.28
CA PHE A 8 14.40 72.22 4.10
C PHE A 8 13.24 71.54 4.85
N VAL A 9 12.28 72.33 5.34
CA VAL A 9 11.08 71.81 6.02
C VAL A 9 10.17 71.09 5.04
N ILE A 10 9.97 71.62 3.83
CA ILE A 10 9.17 70.97 2.77
C ILE A 10 9.83 69.67 2.31
N ILE A 11 11.15 69.65 2.11
CA ILE A 11 11.89 68.42 1.74
C ILE A 11 11.78 67.37 2.86
N ARG A 12 11.87 67.76 4.14
CA ARG A 12 11.66 66.85 5.28
C ARG A 12 10.23 66.29 5.31
N LEU A 13 9.21 67.11 5.08
CA LEU A 13 7.80 66.70 5.02
C LEU A 13 7.53 65.78 3.82
N LEU A 14 8.12 66.06 2.65
CA LEU A 14 8.01 65.20 1.46
C LEU A 14 8.74 63.87 1.65
N ILE A 15 9.89 63.83 2.34
CA ILE A 15 10.56 62.58 2.71
C ILE A 15 9.67 61.75 3.65
N PHE A 16 8.99 62.38 4.63
CA PHE A 16 8.01 61.69 5.49
C PHE A 16 6.76 61.20 4.75
N LEU A 17 6.37 61.84 3.64
CA LEU A 17 5.23 61.42 2.80
C LEU A 17 5.61 60.32 1.78
N VAL A 18 6.87 60.28 1.33
CA VAL A 18 7.40 59.25 0.42
C VAL A 18 7.77 57.97 1.19
N ILE A 19 8.11 58.08 2.48
CA ILE A 19 8.14 56.94 3.39
C ILE A 19 6.70 56.64 3.79
N HIS A 20 5.94 55.97 2.91
CA HIS A 20 4.82 55.17 3.41
C HIS A 20 5.36 54.31 4.56
N PRO A 21 4.65 54.18 5.70
CA PRO A 21 5.01 53.22 6.72
C PRO A 21 4.80 51.83 6.11
N SER A 22 5.75 51.38 5.29
CA SER A 22 5.94 49.99 4.99
C SER A 22 6.16 49.34 6.35
N SER A 23 5.17 48.54 6.76
CA SER A 23 5.17 47.77 7.99
C SER A 23 6.57 47.17 8.15
N ILE A 24 7.34 47.64 9.14
CA ILE A 24 8.67 47.12 9.40
C ILE A 24 8.46 45.66 9.82
N SER A 25 8.74 44.74 8.90
CA SER A 25 8.61 43.31 9.16
C SER A 25 9.81 42.89 10.01
N VAL A 26 9.57 42.47 11.25
CA VAL A 26 10.64 42.10 12.18
C VAL A 26 10.86 40.59 12.12
N ALA A 27 12.11 40.20 11.85
CA ALA A 27 12.56 38.82 12.02
C ALA A 27 12.80 38.56 13.52
N LEU A 28 12.12 37.56 14.06
CA LEU A 28 12.27 37.08 15.44
C LEU A 28 13.08 35.79 15.44
N ASP A 29 13.89 35.59 16.49
CA ASP A 29 14.60 34.32 16.75
C ASP A 29 13.83 33.39 17.70
N ALA A 30 12.95 33.96 18.51
CA ALA A 30 12.05 33.26 19.41
C ALA A 30 10.84 34.14 19.74
N ILE A 31 9.73 33.51 20.11
CA ILE A 31 8.60 34.19 20.73
C ILE A 31 8.78 34.07 22.24
N THR A 32 8.71 35.19 22.93
CA THR A 32 8.79 35.26 24.40
C THR A 32 7.54 35.95 24.94
N PRO A 33 7.21 35.86 26.25
CA PRO A 33 6.06 36.56 26.81
C PRO A 33 6.06 38.08 26.54
N ASN A 34 7.25 38.68 26.43
CA ASN A 34 7.43 40.12 26.17
C ASN A 34 7.61 40.46 24.68
N GLN A 35 7.77 39.46 23.81
CA GLN A 35 8.01 39.63 22.39
C GLN A 35 7.07 38.71 21.60
N PRO A 36 5.77 39.04 21.54
CA PRO A 36 4.80 38.28 20.76
C PRO A 36 5.02 38.52 19.25
N LEU A 37 4.54 37.59 18.43
CA LEU A 37 4.61 37.67 16.98
C LEU A 37 3.32 38.30 16.45
N ARG A 38 3.41 39.48 15.83
CA ARG A 38 2.26 40.22 15.27
C ARG A 38 2.09 39.92 13.79
N ASP A 39 0.92 40.24 13.27
CA ASP A 39 0.69 40.17 11.83
C ASP A 39 1.67 41.08 11.06
N GLY A 40 2.44 40.48 10.14
CA GLY A 40 3.55 41.09 9.42
C GLY A 40 4.94 40.66 9.92
N ASP A 41 5.05 40.21 11.17
CA ASP A 41 6.28 39.63 11.73
C ASP A 41 6.46 38.19 11.30
N PHE A 42 7.67 37.67 11.48
CA PHE A 42 7.97 36.26 11.22
C PHE A 42 9.08 35.71 12.11
N LEU A 43 9.05 34.40 12.31
CA LEU A 43 10.06 33.63 13.05
C LEU A 43 10.80 32.71 12.08
N LEU A 44 12.13 32.74 12.10
CA LEU A 44 12.97 31.85 11.28
C LEU A 44 13.51 30.68 12.11
N SER A 45 13.69 29.54 11.46
CA SER A 45 14.51 28.47 12.02
C SER A 45 15.99 28.88 12.03
N ALA A 46 16.82 28.21 12.84
CA ALA A 46 18.22 28.59 13.05
C ALA A 46 19.04 28.64 11.74
N THR A 47 18.88 27.66 10.86
CA THR A 47 19.50 27.64 9.52
C THR A 47 18.63 28.27 8.43
N LYS A 48 17.53 28.92 8.80
CA LYS A 48 16.60 29.62 7.90
C LYS A 48 15.99 28.71 6.83
N ILE A 49 15.79 27.43 7.13
CA ILE A 49 15.10 26.48 6.24
C ILE A 49 13.60 26.73 6.29
N PHE A 50 13.05 26.95 7.48
CA PHE A 50 11.63 27.17 7.71
C PHE A 50 11.35 28.58 8.24
N LYS A 51 10.17 29.08 7.90
CA LYS A 51 9.62 30.36 8.34
C LYS A 51 8.22 30.12 8.91
N LEU A 52 7.94 30.72 10.07
CA LEU A 52 6.62 30.80 10.67
C LEU A 52 6.12 32.24 10.57
N GLY A 53 4.84 32.42 10.26
CA GLY A 53 4.19 33.73 10.32
C GLY A 53 2.72 33.69 9.91
N PHE A 54 2.12 34.88 9.79
CA PHE A 54 0.76 35.02 9.31
C PHE A 54 0.68 34.93 7.78
N PHE A 55 -0.39 34.33 7.27
CA PHE A 55 -0.69 34.27 5.84
C PHE A 55 -2.19 34.21 5.56
N SER A 56 -2.53 34.48 4.31
CA SER A 56 -3.84 34.24 3.72
C SER A 56 -3.69 33.28 2.54
N PRO A 57 -4.62 32.33 2.34
CA PRO A 57 -4.76 31.60 1.07
C PRO A 57 -5.06 32.56 -0.08
N ASP A 58 -4.76 32.16 -1.32
CA ASP A 58 -4.79 33.06 -2.48
C ASP A 58 -6.17 33.71 -2.71
N ASN A 59 -7.26 32.94 -2.56
CA ASN A 59 -8.63 33.42 -2.76
C ASN A 59 -9.39 33.67 -1.45
N SER A 60 -8.71 33.87 -0.32
CA SER A 60 -9.35 34.11 0.98
C SER A 60 -8.69 35.24 1.74
N HIS A 61 -9.49 36.11 2.36
CA HIS A 61 -8.97 37.13 3.27
C HIS A 61 -8.75 36.62 4.70
N ASN A 62 -9.16 35.38 5.00
CA ASN A 62 -8.94 34.80 6.30
C ASN A 62 -7.44 34.71 6.60
N ARG A 63 -7.08 34.93 7.87
CA ARG A 63 -5.69 34.94 8.35
C ARG A 63 -5.41 33.72 9.20
N TYR A 64 -4.28 33.09 8.91
CA TYR A 64 -3.79 31.89 9.57
C TYR A 64 -2.34 32.05 9.96
N ILE A 65 -1.92 31.33 10.99
CA ILE A 65 -0.52 31.14 11.33
C ILE A 65 -0.08 29.79 10.77
N GLY A 66 1.02 29.80 10.01
CA GLY A 66 1.57 28.59 9.45
C GLY A 66 3.08 28.59 9.35
N VAL A 67 3.62 27.40 9.13
CA VAL A 67 5.04 27.17 8.81
C VAL A 67 5.15 26.86 7.31
N TRP A 68 6.17 27.40 6.66
CA TRP A 68 6.52 27.10 5.27
C TRP A 68 8.03 27.09 5.07
N TYR A 69 8.48 26.51 3.96
CA TYR A 69 9.88 26.59 3.55
C TYR A 69 10.26 28.03 3.20
N ASN A 70 11.31 28.56 3.84
CA ASN A 70 11.77 29.93 3.63
C ASN A 70 12.53 30.09 2.30
N ASN A 71 13.31 29.07 1.92
CA ASN A 71 14.21 29.13 0.78
C ASN A 71 13.58 28.62 -0.53
N ILE A 72 12.31 28.22 -0.49
CA ILE A 72 11.55 27.77 -1.66
C ILE A 72 10.70 28.94 -2.18
N PRO A 73 10.83 29.33 -3.47
CA PRO A 73 10.16 30.52 -4.00
C PRO A 73 8.63 30.38 -4.04
N ILE A 74 8.13 29.16 -4.20
CA ILE A 74 6.70 28.86 -4.16
C ILE A 74 6.30 28.66 -2.70
N LYS A 75 5.44 29.54 -2.17
CA LYS A 75 5.02 29.51 -0.76
C LYS A 75 4.32 28.19 -0.43
N THR A 76 5.09 27.27 0.16
CA THR A 76 4.65 25.90 0.45
C THR A 76 4.37 25.77 1.94
N ILE A 77 3.11 25.95 2.33
CA ILE A 77 2.66 25.78 3.72
C ILE A 77 2.72 24.29 4.08
N VAL A 78 3.28 23.97 5.25
CA VAL A 78 3.49 22.59 5.74
C VAL A 78 2.88 22.33 7.12
N TRP A 79 2.44 23.38 7.80
CA TRP A 79 1.74 23.29 9.08
C TRP A 79 0.92 24.56 9.33
N ILE A 80 -0.25 24.44 9.94
CA ILE A 80 -1.18 25.54 10.22
C ILE A 80 -1.77 25.37 11.62
N ALA A 81 -1.64 26.37 12.47
CA ALA A 81 -2.11 26.31 13.86
C ALA A 81 -3.64 26.40 13.96
N ASN A 82 -4.20 27.49 13.44
CA ASN A 82 -5.61 27.85 13.60
C ASN A 82 -6.44 27.50 12.36
N ARG A 83 -6.19 26.33 11.75
CA ARG A 83 -6.80 25.94 10.47
C ARG A 83 -8.33 25.93 10.48
N ASP A 84 -8.95 25.60 11.61
CA ASP A 84 -10.40 25.56 11.79
C ASP A 84 -10.99 26.83 12.43
N ASN A 85 -10.13 27.73 12.94
CA ASN A 85 -10.52 28.96 13.62
C ASN A 85 -9.75 30.15 13.01
N PRO A 86 -10.05 30.54 11.76
CA PRO A 86 -9.38 31.65 11.09
C PRO A 86 -9.57 32.98 11.82
N ILE A 87 -8.58 33.86 11.72
CA ILE A 87 -8.75 35.26 12.08
C ILE A 87 -9.46 35.96 10.89
N ILE A 88 -10.63 36.53 11.14
CA ILE A 88 -11.42 37.25 10.13
C ILE A 88 -11.04 38.75 10.18
N PRO A 89 -10.43 39.33 9.14
CA PRO A 89 -10.10 40.76 9.13
C PRO A 89 -11.36 41.61 9.06
N ILE A 90 -11.43 42.68 9.87
CA ILE A 90 -12.48 43.69 9.78
C ILE A 90 -11.88 44.95 9.15
N GLY A 91 -12.41 45.38 8.00
CA GLY A 91 -11.97 46.60 7.31
C GLY A 91 -10.57 46.53 6.69
N GLY A 92 -10.10 45.33 6.32
CA GLY A 92 -8.79 45.14 5.65
C GLY A 92 -7.57 45.16 6.57
N THR A 93 -7.73 45.48 7.86
CA THR A 93 -6.65 45.44 8.86
C THR A 93 -6.84 44.24 9.79
N GLY A 94 -6.22 43.10 9.45
CA GLY A 94 -6.14 41.95 10.36
C GLY A 94 -4.97 42.13 11.32
N THR A 95 -5.22 42.45 12.59
CA THR A 95 -4.17 42.49 13.62
C THR A 95 -4.16 41.17 14.39
N GLY A 96 -3.65 40.11 13.76
CA GLY A 96 -3.41 38.84 14.44
C GLY A 96 -2.27 38.96 15.46
N LEU A 97 -2.36 38.23 16.56
CA LEU A 97 -1.32 38.16 17.59
C LEU A 97 -1.09 36.69 18.01
N LEU A 98 0.16 36.25 17.96
CA LEU A 98 0.62 34.99 18.53
C LEU A 98 1.49 35.30 19.76
N ALA A 99 1.05 34.91 20.95
CA ALA A 99 1.70 35.26 22.21
C ALA A 99 1.81 34.05 23.15
N ILE A 100 2.67 34.16 24.17
CA ILE A 100 2.78 33.16 25.25
C ILE A 100 2.07 33.71 26.49
N HIS A 101 0.86 33.21 26.77
CA HIS A 101 0.07 33.54 27.96
C HIS A 101 -0.23 32.26 28.75
N GLY A 102 0.41 32.11 29.92
CA GLY A 102 0.39 30.87 30.69
C GLY A 102 -0.98 30.49 31.27
N ASP A 103 -1.79 31.48 31.60
CA ASP A 103 -3.17 31.38 32.07
C ASP A 103 -4.18 31.06 30.95
N HIS A 104 -3.79 31.22 29.68
CA HIS A 104 -4.64 31.03 28.50
C HIS A 104 -4.20 29.83 27.63
N GLY A 105 -3.43 28.89 28.18
CA GLY A 105 -3.05 27.65 27.50
C GLY A 105 -1.65 27.65 26.87
N GLY A 106 -0.75 28.54 27.32
CA GLY A 106 0.65 28.57 26.90
C GLY A 106 0.84 29.40 25.65
N LEU A 107 0.90 28.77 24.47
CA LEU A 107 0.98 29.48 23.19
C LEU A 107 -0.43 29.74 22.66
N VAL A 108 -0.76 31.00 22.35
CA VAL A 108 -2.15 31.45 22.11
C VAL A 108 -2.24 32.38 20.90
N ILE A 109 -3.31 32.23 20.12
CA ILE A 109 -3.63 33.07 18.97
C ILE A 109 -4.85 33.93 19.30
N TYR A 110 -4.72 35.23 19.10
CA TYR A 110 -5.79 36.20 19.24
C TYR A 110 -6.16 36.87 17.92
N GLY A 111 -7.44 37.20 17.78
CA GLY A 111 -7.94 38.13 16.78
C GLY A 111 -7.81 39.58 17.23
N LYS A 112 -8.60 40.46 16.62
CA LYS A 112 -8.56 41.92 16.87
C LYS A 112 -8.94 42.30 18.31
N ASP A 113 -9.88 41.58 18.90
CA ASP A 113 -10.41 41.87 20.24
C ASP A 113 -9.41 41.55 21.36
N GLN A 114 -8.44 40.66 21.13
CA GLN A 114 -7.40 40.20 22.07
C GLN A 114 -7.92 39.72 23.43
N ASN A 115 -9.23 39.53 23.57
CA ASN A 115 -9.86 39.11 24.81
C ASN A 115 -10.16 37.61 24.81
N THR A 116 -10.53 37.03 23.66
CA THR A 116 -10.85 35.61 23.55
C THR A 116 -9.84 34.89 22.66
N PRO A 117 -9.18 33.83 23.17
CA PRO A 117 -8.31 32.99 22.35
C PRO A 117 -9.09 32.35 21.19
N LEU A 118 -8.59 32.49 19.95
CA LEU A 118 -9.10 31.75 18.80
C LEU A 118 -8.51 30.34 18.72
N TRP A 119 -7.30 30.17 19.28
CA TRP A 119 -6.60 28.90 19.36
C TRP A 119 -5.60 28.95 20.53
N SER A 120 -5.34 27.81 21.16
CA SER A 120 -4.27 27.65 22.13
C SER A 120 -3.61 26.27 22.02
N ALA A 121 -2.36 26.17 22.46
CA ALA A 121 -1.65 24.91 22.64
C ALA A 121 -2.23 24.05 23.78
N ASN A 122 -3.11 24.63 24.61
CA ASN A 122 -3.78 24.02 25.74
C ASN A 122 -2.81 23.34 26.73
N VAL A 123 -1.78 24.06 27.14
CA VAL A 123 -0.82 23.61 28.16
C VAL A 123 -0.76 24.59 29.33
N THR A 124 -0.57 24.06 30.54
CA THR A 124 -0.36 24.87 31.75
C THR A 124 1.10 25.31 31.83
N VAL A 125 1.33 26.61 32.01
CA VAL A 125 2.67 27.17 32.19
C VAL A 125 2.85 27.63 33.63
N SER A 126 3.88 27.10 34.29
CA SER A 126 4.07 27.16 35.75
C SER A 126 4.35 28.55 36.32
N SER A 127 4.82 29.51 35.50
CA SER A 127 5.10 30.90 35.93
C SER A 127 5.29 31.84 34.73
N PRO A 128 4.90 33.13 34.82
CA PRO A 128 5.00 34.13 33.75
C PRO A 128 6.40 34.75 33.62
N ASN A 129 7.47 33.95 33.77
CA ASN A 129 8.84 34.44 33.62
C ASN A 129 9.36 34.14 32.19
N ASN A 130 10.37 34.90 31.75
CA ASN A 130 11.07 34.71 30.46
C ASN A 130 11.75 33.33 30.27
N SER A 131 11.54 32.37 31.17
CA SER A 131 12.01 30.99 31.04
C SER A 131 11.25 30.21 29.97
N VAL A 132 10.07 30.67 29.55
CA VAL A 132 9.26 29.99 28.53
C VAL A 132 9.38 30.70 27.20
N ILE A 133 9.77 29.95 26.18
CA ILE A 133 9.98 30.48 24.83
C ILE A 133 9.39 29.53 23.79
N ALA A 134 8.86 30.07 22.70
CA ALA A 134 8.54 29.30 21.51
C ALA A 134 9.61 29.51 20.43
N LYS A 135 10.09 28.41 19.86
CA LYS A 135 11.15 28.41 18.83
C LYS A 135 10.77 27.49 17.67
N LEU A 136 11.14 27.91 16.46
CA LEU A 136 11.03 27.10 15.26
C LEU A 136 12.34 26.33 15.05
N ARG A 137 12.27 25.00 15.03
CA ARG A 137 13.43 24.14 14.74
C ARG A 137 13.68 24.03 13.24
N ASP A 138 14.89 23.63 12.86
CA ASP A 138 15.26 23.40 11.45
C ASP A 138 14.56 22.20 10.82
N THR A 139 13.91 21.36 11.61
CA THR A 139 12.99 20.32 11.11
C THR A 139 11.63 20.90 10.69
N GLY A 140 11.34 22.17 11.00
CA GLY A 140 10.02 22.79 10.85
C GLY A 140 9.12 22.66 12.09
N ASN A 141 9.60 22.00 13.15
CA ASN A 141 8.83 21.81 14.38
C ASN A 141 8.82 23.09 15.24
N LEU A 142 7.65 23.69 15.43
CA LEU A 142 7.43 24.77 16.40
C LEU A 142 7.31 24.15 17.79
N VAL A 143 8.20 24.51 18.71
CA VAL A 143 8.24 23.96 20.07
C VAL A 143 8.07 25.05 21.11
N LEU A 144 7.26 24.78 22.15
CA LEU A 144 7.17 25.58 23.36
C LEU A 144 8.05 24.92 24.43
N LEU A 145 9.05 25.65 24.90
CA LEU A 145 10.08 25.17 25.81
C LEU A 145 10.02 25.92 27.12
N GLU A 146 10.18 25.21 28.24
CA GLU A 146 10.41 25.78 29.56
C GLU A 146 11.85 25.52 29.97
N HIS A 147 12.61 26.59 30.18
CA HIS A 147 13.99 26.51 30.65
C HIS A 147 13.99 26.28 32.16
N ASN A 148 14.47 25.11 32.58
CA ASN A 148 14.65 24.76 33.99
C ASN A 148 16.07 24.19 34.18
N GLY A 149 17.08 25.06 34.11
CA GLY A 149 18.50 24.69 34.12
C GLY A 149 19.05 24.36 32.73
N SER A 150 19.99 23.41 32.65
CA SER A 150 20.75 23.09 31.43
C SER A 150 20.00 22.28 30.36
N ASN A 151 18.86 21.66 30.71
CA ASN A 151 18.04 20.91 29.76
C ASN A 151 16.62 21.49 29.69
N PRO A 152 16.23 22.16 28.58
CA PRO A 152 14.89 22.71 28.44
C PRO A 152 13.85 21.59 28.30
N ARG A 153 12.76 21.71 29.04
CA ARG A 153 11.60 20.81 28.96
C ARG A 153 10.71 21.22 27.79
N VAL A 154 10.30 20.26 26.96
CA VAL A 154 9.28 20.50 25.91
C VAL A 154 7.91 20.44 26.55
N LEU A 155 7.18 21.56 26.54
CA LEU A 155 5.81 21.64 27.03
C LEU A 155 4.80 21.28 25.93
N TRP A 156 5.08 21.70 24.69
CA TRP A 156 4.23 21.47 23.53
C TRP A 156 5.07 21.48 22.25
N GLN A 157 4.63 20.75 21.22
CA GLN A 157 5.27 20.77 19.90
C GLN A 157 4.25 20.62 18.76
N GLY A 158 4.46 21.34 17.66
CA GLY A 158 3.57 21.33 16.50
C GLY A 158 3.54 19.97 15.79
N PHE A 159 4.63 19.21 15.85
CA PHE A 159 4.70 17.85 15.27
C PHE A 159 3.74 16.83 15.93
N ASP A 160 3.22 17.12 17.11
CA ASP A 160 2.17 16.32 17.75
C ASP A 160 0.77 16.61 17.18
N TYR A 161 0.62 17.71 16.43
CA TYR A 161 -0.62 18.19 15.84
C TYR A 161 -0.41 18.49 14.35
N PRO A 162 -0.08 17.48 13.52
CA PRO A 162 0.09 17.66 12.09
C PRO A 162 -1.18 18.17 11.40
N THR A 163 -1.01 18.79 10.22
CA THR A 163 -2.13 19.23 9.37
C THR A 163 -2.36 18.25 8.22
N ASP A 164 -2.16 18.65 6.96
CA ASP A 164 -2.25 17.78 5.79
C ASP A 164 -0.89 17.21 5.36
N THR A 165 0.20 17.75 5.93
CA THR A 165 1.57 17.51 5.48
C THR A 165 2.38 16.72 6.49
N LEU A 166 3.13 15.74 6.00
CA LEU A 166 4.14 14.98 6.72
C LEU A 166 5.54 15.42 6.27
N LEU A 167 6.26 16.14 7.13
CA LEU A 167 7.68 16.43 6.98
C LEU A 167 8.53 15.24 7.44
N PRO A 168 9.82 15.18 7.07
CA PRO A 168 10.71 14.20 7.68
C PRO A 168 10.80 14.44 9.20
N TRP A 169 11.14 13.39 9.95
CA TRP A 169 11.19 13.34 11.43
C TRP A 169 9.85 13.54 12.16
N MET A 170 8.75 13.83 11.46
CA MET A 170 7.41 13.80 12.03
C MET A 170 6.93 12.36 12.20
N LYS A 171 6.15 12.13 13.27
CA LYS A 171 5.56 10.83 13.60
C LYS A 171 4.07 10.82 13.22
N ILE A 172 3.63 9.81 12.46
CA ILE A 172 2.21 9.46 12.29
C ILE A 172 1.95 8.20 13.08
N GLY A 173 0.95 8.21 13.96
CA GLY A 173 0.63 7.12 14.87
C GLY A 173 0.41 7.58 16.32
N GLN A 174 0.30 6.63 17.22
CA GLN A 174 -0.17 6.83 18.58
C GLN A 174 0.95 6.73 19.63
N ASN A 175 0.99 7.70 20.54
CA ASN A 175 1.67 7.54 21.82
C ASN A 175 0.73 6.78 22.78
N ARG A 176 1.09 5.55 23.16
CA ARG A 176 0.24 4.68 23.98
C ARG A 176 0.20 5.12 25.45
N ARG A 177 1.18 5.88 25.91
CA ARG A 177 1.23 6.41 27.29
C ARG A 177 0.33 7.62 27.47
N SER A 178 0.33 8.56 26.52
CA SER A 178 -0.50 9.77 26.61
C SER A 178 -1.85 9.65 25.91
N GLY A 179 -2.05 8.63 25.07
CA GLY A 179 -3.24 8.47 24.23
C GLY A 179 -3.26 9.36 22.98
N LEU A 180 -2.27 10.22 22.80
CA LEU A 180 -2.17 11.14 21.64
C LEU A 180 -2.04 10.35 20.34
N ASN A 181 -2.97 10.56 19.40
CA ASN A 181 -2.93 10.01 18.05
C ASN A 181 -2.57 11.12 17.04
N ARG A 182 -1.44 10.96 16.35
CA ARG A 182 -0.95 11.86 15.31
C ARG A 182 -1.40 11.35 13.95
N ARG A 183 -2.23 12.13 13.25
CA ARG A 183 -2.76 11.79 11.93
C ARG A 183 -2.77 13.00 11.01
N LEU A 184 -2.55 12.79 9.72
CA LEU A 184 -2.81 13.87 8.76
C LEU A 184 -4.33 14.01 8.57
N THR A 185 -4.78 15.23 8.32
CA THR A 185 -6.15 15.54 7.95
C THR A 185 -6.10 16.47 6.75
N SER A 186 -6.77 16.10 5.66
CA SER A 186 -6.78 16.88 4.43
C SER A 186 -7.32 18.29 4.68
N ARG A 187 -7.05 19.21 3.77
CA ARG A 187 -7.79 20.49 3.69
C ARG A 187 -9.19 20.27 3.12
N LYS A 188 -10.10 21.24 3.34
CA LYS A 188 -11.44 21.25 2.72
C LYS A 188 -11.35 21.53 1.23
N SER A 189 -10.49 22.48 0.85
CA SER A 189 -10.22 22.83 -0.55
C SER A 189 -8.88 23.54 -0.65
N GLN A 190 -8.46 23.91 -1.87
CA GLN A 190 -7.25 24.70 -2.08
C GLN A 190 -7.26 26.06 -1.37
N ASP A 191 -8.44 26.67 -1.22
CA ASP A 191 -8.60 28.01 -0.64
C ASP A 191 -9.04 27.99 0.83
N ASP A 192 -9.49 26.83 1.33
CA ASP A 192 -9.90 26.63 2.72
C ASP A 192 -9.02 25.55 3.39
N PRO A 193 -8.02 25.97 4.21
CA PRO A 193 -7.14 25.04 4.92
C PRO A 193 -7.81 24.32 6.09
N GLY A 194 -9.08 24.62 6.40
CA GLY A 194 -9.85 23.92 7.41
C GLY A 194 -9.83 22.41 7.23
N SER A 195 -10.11 21.68 8.31
CA SER A 195 -10.12 20.22 8.34
C SER A 195 -11.16 19.69 7.36
N GLY A 196 -10.67 18.95 6.36
CA GLY A 196 -11.49 18.24 5.37
C GLY A 196 -11.90 16.86 5.86
N ASN A 197 -12.43 16.05 4.94
CA ASN A 197 -13.06 14.78 5.27
C ASN A 197 -12.09 13.60 5.23
N PHE A 198 -10.83 13.78 4.80
CA PHE A 198 -9.89 12.67 4.74
C PHE A 198 -8.89 12.71 5.89
N SER A 199 -8.62 11.55 6.49
CA SER A 199 -7.56 11.38 7.47
C SER A 199 -6.60 10.27 7.05
N TYR A 200 -5.32 10.41 7.39
CA TYR A 200 -4.30 9.40 7.18
C TYR A 200 -3.60 9.07 8.49
N GLU A 201 -3.77 7.83 8.94
CA GLU A 201 -3.38 7.39 10.27
C GLU A 201 -2.97 5.91 10.32
N ILE A 202 -2.38 5.51 11.44
CA ILE A 202 -2.13 4.10 11.73
C ILE A 202 -3.31 3.58 12.55
N ASP A 203 -4.00 2.58 12.01
CA ASP A 203 -4.97 1.78 12.74
C ASP A 203 -4.23 0.70 13.54
N PRO A 204 -4.27 0.72 14.88
CA PRO A 204 -3.60 -0.28 15.71
C PRO A 204 -4.39 -1.59 15.86
N THR A 205 -5.61 -1.68 15.31
CA THR A 205 -6.51 -2.83 15.48
C THR A 205 -5.94 -4.10 14.84
N GLY A 206 -5.90 -5.20 15.61
CA GLY A 206 -5.32 -6.47 15.16
C GLY A 206 -3.83 -6.34 14.90
N PHE A 207 -3.39 -6.51 13.64
CA PHE A 207 -2.02 -6.13 13.24
C PHE A 207 -2.02 -4.70 12.70
N PRO A 208 -1.14 -3.79 13.16
CA PRO A 208 -1.26 -2.39 12.77
C PRO A 208 -1.13 -2.13 11.28
N GLN A 209 -1.99 -1.26 10.77
CA GLN A 209 -2.10 -0.93 9.36
C GLN A 209 -2.07 0.57 9.13
N LEU A 210 -1.51 0.97 7.99
CA LEU A 210 -1.59 2.33 7.50
C LEU A 210 -2.89 2.52 6.71
N MET A 211 -3.67 3.54 7.05
CA MET A 211 -5.03 3.73 6.53
C MET A 211 -5.27 5.18 6.10
N VAL A 212 -6.03 5.36 5.02
CA VAL A 212 -6.76 6.60 4.75
C VAL A 212 -8.24 6.34 5.01
N TYR A 213 -8.87 7.22 5.75
CA TYR A 213 -10.31 7.24 5.96
C TYR A 213 -10.93 8.44 5.26
N LYS A 214 -12.15 8.25 4.74
CA LYS A 214 -13.07 9.33 4.37
C LYS A 214 -14.16 9.38 5.44
N ASP A 215 -14.14 10.43 6.25
CA ASP A 215 -14.89 10.61 7.47
C ASP A 215 -14.58 9.49 8.48
N ARG A 216 -15.28 8.37 8.40
CA ARG A 216 -15.02 7.15 9.19
C ARG A 216 -15.01 5.88 8.34
N THR A 217 -15.13 6.02 7.03
CA THR A 217 -15.18 4.92 6.07
C THR A 217 -13.78 4.66 5.53
N LYS A 218 -13.38 3.39 5.46
CA LYS A 218 -12.07 2.99 4.91
C LYS A 218 -12.00 3.41 3.43
N TRP A 219 -11.03 4.23 3.07
CA TRP A 219 -10.86 4.78 1.71
C TRP A 219 -9.73 4.09 0.96
N PHE A 220 -8.57 4.01 1.60
CA PHE A 220 -7.38 3.31 1.10
C PHE A 220 -6.68 2.62 2.25
N ARG A 221 -6.11 1.45 2.00
CA ARG A 221 -5.30 0.71 2.96
C ARG A 221 -3.87 0.59 2.46
N GLY A 222 -2.95 1.30 3.09
CA GLY A 222 -1.50 1.14 2.88
C GLY A 222 -0.97 -0.19 3.42
N GLY A 223 -1.74 -0.87 4.27
CA GLY A 223 -1.45 -2.23 4.73
C GLY A 223 -0.51 -2.28 5.93
N THR A 224 -0.02 -3.48 6.23
CA THR A 224 0.81 -3.78 7.40
C THR A 224 2.28 -3.52 7.12
N TRP A 225 3.06 -3.24 8.16
CA TRP A 225 4.51 -3.13 8.04
C TRP A 225 5.14 -4.52 7.86
N THR A 226 5.86 -4.73 6.75
CA THR A 226 6.48 -6.02 6.40
C THR A 226 7.94 -6.15 6.85
N GLY A 227 8.43 -5.22 7.68
CA GLY A 227 9.84 -5.14 8.08
C GLY A 227 10.68 -4.19 7.21
N GLN A 228 10.23 -3.91 5.98
CA GLN A 228 10.93 -3.01 5.04
C GLN A 228 10.02 -1.91 4.46
N ARG A 229 8.74 -2.21 4.27
CA ARG A 229 7.75 -1.32 3.66
C ARG A 229 6.36 -1.61 4.22
N PHE A 230 5.38 -0.79 3.87
CA PHE A 230 3.98 -1.14 4.06
C PHE A 230 3.50 -2.00 2.89
N SER A 231 2.73 -3.06 3.16
CA SER A 231 2.40 -4.08 2.15
C SER A 231 1.63 -3.55 0.95
N GLY A 232 0.83 -2.50 1.12
CA GLY A 232 0.09 -1.79 0.07
C GLY A 232 0.76 -0.51 -0.44
N VAL A 233 2.01 -0.22 -0.04
CA VAL A 233 2.79 0.91 -0.56
C VAL A 233 4.12 0.35 -1.07
N PRO A 234 4.13 -0.23 -2.29
CA PRO A 234 5.25 -1.00 -2.79
C PRO A 234 6.48 -0.16 -3.18
N GLU A 235 6.34 1.15 -3.38
CA GLU A 235 7.43 1.96 -3.92
C GLU A 235 8.59 2.12 -2.92
N TYR A 236 9.77 1.65 -3.34
CA TYR A 236 11.03 1.96 -2.69
C TYR A 236 11.56 3.30 -3.19
N THR A 237 11.81 4.23 -2.28
CA THR A 237 12.41 5.52 -2.60
C THR A 237 13.86 5.57 -2.12
N THR A 238 14.81 5.87 -3.01
CA THR A 238 16.24 6.02 -2.64
C THR A 238 16.51 7.25 -1.77
N ASN A 239 15.67 8.28 -1.89
CA ASN A 239 15.91 9.59 -1.28
C ASN A 239 15.32 9.74 0.13
N SER A 240 14.63 8.72 0.66
CA SER A 240 14.12 8.73 2.04
C SER A 240 13.87 7.31 2.54
N VAL A 241 14.01 7.13 3.85
CA VAL A 241 13.76 5.87 4.54
C VAL A 241 12.48 6.01 5.36
N ARG A 242 11.59 5.01 5.28
CA ARG A 242 10.47 4.88 6.20
C ARG A 242 10.89 4.03 7.38
N ASN A 243 10.74 4.56 8.59
CA ASN A 243 10.90 3.79 9.81
C ASN A 243 9.54 3.52 10.41
N PHE A 244 9.39 2.35 11.01
CA PHE A 244 8.19 1.97 11.74
C PHE A 244 8.58 1.42 13.11
N VAL A 245 7.94 1.95 14.14
CA VAL A 245 8.11 1.52 15.53
C VAL A 245 6.77 1.06 16.05
N ASN A 246 6.75 -0.11 16.68
CA ASN A 246 5.58 -0.65 17.37
C ASN A 246 6.05 -1.35 18.65
N ASN A 247 5.95 -0.65 19.78
CA ASN A 247 6.35 -1.16 21.08
C ASN A 247 5.29 -0.79 22.14
N LYS A 248 5.56 -1.10 23.42
CA LYS A 248 4.60 -0.83 24.51
C LYS A 248 4.28 0.65 24.74
N ASP A 249 5.17 1.55 24.33
CA ASP A 249 5.11 2.98 24.62
C ASP A 249 4.51 3.78 23.46
N GLU A 250 4.82 3.40 22.23
CA GLU A 250 4.36 4.09 21.04
C GLU A 250 4.28 3.18 19.82
N ILE A 251 3.38 3.56 18.91
CA ILE A 251 3.30 3.02 17.57
C ILE A 251 3.31 4.18 16.58
N TYR A 252 4.29 4.21 15.69
CA TYR A 252 4.37 5.27 14.69
C TYR A 252 5.15 4.85 13.46
N MET A 253 4.91 5.58 12.37
CA MET A 253 5.78 5.67 11.22
C MET A 253 6.38 7.06 11.14
N GLU A 254 7.61 7.13 10.66
CA GLU A 254 8.27 8.39 10.33
C GLU A 254 9.00 8.25 9.00
N ILE A 255 9.32 9.39 8.39
CA ILE A 255 10.17 9.46 7.21
C ILE A 255 11.47 10.14 7.62
N THR A 256 12.61 9.57 7.26
CA THR A 256 13.91 10.20 7.40
C THR A 256 14.54 10.40 6.02
N VAL A 257 15.40 11.41 5.90
CA VAL A 257 16.19 11.64 4.69
C VAL A 257 17.66 11.35 5.00
N PRO A 258 18.40 10.66 4.11
CA PRO A 258 19.82 10.36 4.32
C PRO A 258 20.73 11.57 4.05
N ASN A 259 20.23 12.59 3.36
CA ASN A 259 20.96 13.80 3.02
C ASN A 259 20.09 15.03 3.33
N ASP A 260 20.58 15.91 4.20
CA ASP A 260 19.88 17.13 4.66
C ASP A 260 19.63 18.14 3.53
N SER A 261 20.31 18.01 2.39
CA SER A 261 20.05 18.82 1.19
C SER A 261 18.79 18.39 0.43
N VAL A 262 18.19 17.24 0.76
CA VAL A 262 16.99 16.74 0.08
C VAL A 262 15.74 17.22 0.81
N PHE A 263 14.99 18.14 0.18
CA PHE A 263 13.66 18.50 0.67
C PHE A 263 12.59 17.56 0.11
N THR A 264 11.89 16.88 1.02
CA THR A 264 10.77 16.00 0.69
C THR A 264 9.64 16.18 1.69
N ARG A 265 8.41 15.91 1.25
CA ARG A 265 7.20 15.95 2.08
C ARG A 265 6.15 14.97 1.56
N GLY A 266 5.37 14.39 2.45
CA GLY A 266 4.10 13.73 2.12
C GLY A 266 2.94 14.70 2.32
N VAL A 267 1.91 14.65 1.49
CA VAL A 267 0.68 15.45 1.64
C VAL A 267 -0.54 14.59 1.40
N LEU A 268 -1.52 14.67 2.29
CA LEU A 268 -2.87 14.16 2.06
C LEU A 268 -3.72 15.27 1.44
N ASP A 269 -4.03 15.15 0.14
CA ASP A 269 -4.83 16.14 -0.55
C ASP A 269 -6.34 16.03 -0.25
N GLU A 270 -7.10 17.03 -0.69
CA GLU A 270 -8.56 17.13 -0.54
C GLU A 270 -9.35 16.01 -1.24
N SER A 271 -8.70 15.24 -2.13
CA SER A 271 -9.30 14.07 -2.81
C SER A 271 -9.01 12.75 -2.08
N GLY A 272 -8.27 12.81 -0.96
CA GLY A 272 -7.89 11.63 -0.19
C GLY A 272 -6.69 10.88 -0.76
N ILE A 273 -5.89 11.52 -1.62
CA ILE A 273 -4.67 10.95 -2.19
C ILE A 273 -3.47 11.41 -1.37
N VAL A 274 -2.68 10.45 -0.90
CA VAL A 274 -1.41 10.69 -0.22
C VAL A 274 -0.31 10.78 -1.28
N LYS A 275 0.18 11.99 -1.51
CA LYS A 275 1.24 12.31 -2.49
C LYS A 275 2.57 12.54 -1.80
N ARG A 276 3.65 12.03 -2.37
CA ARG A 276 5.02 12.33 -1.94
C ARG A 276 5.66 13.28 -2.94
N PHE A 277 6.21 14.38 -2.45
CA PHE A 277 6.92 15.35 -3.25
C PHE A 277 8.41 15.40 -2.90
N VAL A 278 9.25 15.66 -3.90
CA VAL A 278 10.67 16.00 -3.74
C VAL A 278 10.90 17.33 -4.44
N TRP A 279 11.64 18.22 -3.79
CA TRP A 279 11.98 19.51 -4.37
C TRP A 279 13.14 19.36 -5.35
N ARG A 280 13.04 20.03 -6.50
CA ARG A 280 14.09 20.04 -7.53
C ARG A 280 14.53 21.48 -7.77
N ASP A 281 15.69 21.85 -7.24
CA ASP A 281 16.18 23.23 -7.23
C ASP A 281 16.30 23.84 -8.63
N HIS A 282 16.90 23.12 -9.58
CA HIS A 282 17.13 23.63 -10.94
C HIS A 282 15.84 23.89 -11.74
N GLU A 283 14.72 23.27 -11.37
CA GLU A 283 13.40 23.52 -11.97
C GLU A 283 12.52 24.42 -11.09
N SER A 284 12.97 24.73 -9.86
CA SER A 284 12.17 25.44 -8.86
C SER A 284 10.76 24.85 -8.70
N LYS A 285 10.67 23.51 -8.65
CA LYS A 285 9.40 22.79 -8.65
C LYS A 285 9.39 21.60 -7.69
N TRP A 286 8.23 21.37 -7.09
CA TRP A 286 7.91 20.11 -6.41
C TRP A 286 7.56 19.04 -7.44
N ILE A 287 8.35 17.98 -7.47
CA ILE A 287 8.11 16.81 -8.32
C ILE A 287 7.37 15.77 -7.51
N GLU A 288 6.21 15.34 -8.01
CA GLU A 288 5.48 14.19 -7.44
C GLU A 288 6.30 12.93 -7.70
N GLY A 289 6.66 12.22 -6.64
CA GLY A 289 7.38 10.95 -6.70
C GLY A 289 6.46 9.74 -6.64
N SER A 290 5.41 9.79 -5.83
CA SER A 290 4.39 8.74 -5.75
C SER A 290 3.07 9.29 -5.22
N SER A 291 1.98 8.60 -5.52
CA SER A 291 0.61 8.89 -5.06
C SER A 291 -0.09 7.60 -4.68
N ASN A 292 -0.88 7.61 -3.61
CA ASN A 292 -1.63 6.46 -3.13
C ASN A 292 -3.00 6.91 -2.59
N PRO A 293 -4.14 6.31 -2.99
CA PRO A 293 -4.27 5.29 -4.04
C PRO A 293 -3.88 5.84 -5.42
N SER A 294 -3.26 5.00 -6.25
CA SER A 294 -2.79 5.37 -7.60
C SER A 294 -3.68 4.80 -8.72
N GLU A 295 -4.33 3.66 -8.45
CA GLU A 295 -5.14 2.92 -9.41
C GLU A 295 -6.39 2.34 -8.75
N TRP A 296 -7.31 1.80 -9.57
CA TRP A 296 -8.60 1.30 -9.10
C TRP A 296 -8.44 0.22 -8.00
N CYS A 297 -7.49 -0.70 -8.15
CA CYS A 297 -7.23 -1.77 -7.17
C CYS A 297 -6.67 -1.30 -5.82
N ASP A 298 -6.24 -0.04 -5.69
CA ASP A 298 -5.75 0.49 -4.41
C ASP A 298 -6.88 0.89 -3.47
N TYR A 299 -8.03 1.31 -4.03
CA TYR A 299 -9.18 1.69 -3.24
C TYR A 299 -9.70 0.51 -2.42
N TYR A 300 -10.11 0.79 -1.19
CA TYR A 300 -10.42 -0.26 -0.24
C TYR A 300 -11.59 -1.15 -0.71
N GLY A 301 -11.36 -2.46 -0.78
CA GLY A 301 -12.42 -3.47 -0.89
C GLY A 301 -13.09 -3.63 -2.26
N GLN A 302 -12.45 -3.23 -3.36
CA GLN A 302 -13.06 -3.26 -4.70
C GLN A 302 -13.57 -4.64 -5.17
N CYS A 303 -12.93 -5.73 -4.75
CA CYS A 303 -13.29 -7.09 -5.19
C CYS A 303 -14.08 -7.90 -4.16
N GLY A 304 -14.57 -7.24 -3.10
CA GLY A 304 -15.35 -7.88 -2.05
C GLY A 304 -14.61 -8.99 -1.28
N PRO A 305 -15.33 -9.73 -0.42
CA PRO A 305 -14.80 -10.85 0.35
C PRO A 305 -14.19 -11.97 -0.51
N ASN A 306 -12.99 -12.41 -0.13
CA ASN A 306 -12.23 -13.50 -0.77
C ASN A 306 -11.91 -13.26 -2.26
N GLY A 307 -12.14 -12.04 -2.75
CA GLY A 307 -11.68 -11.57 -4.05
C GLY A 307 -10.31 -10.90 -3.96
N ASN A 308 -9.60 -10.96 -5.07
CA ASN A 308 -8.28 -10.36 -5.28
C ASN A 308 -8.34 -9.45 -6.50
N CYS A 309 -7.85 -8.21 -6.35
CA CYS A 309 -7.77 -7.26 -7.45
C CYS A 309 -6.46 -7.41 -8.19
N ASP A 310 -6.51 -7.84 -9.44
CA ASP A 310 -5.37 -7.95 -10.34
C ASP A 310 -5.52 -6.95 -11.51
N PRO A 311 -4.81 -5.80 -11.48
CA PRO A 311 -4.89 -4.84 -12.56
C PRO A 311 -4.25 -5.34 -13.85
N TYR A 312 -3.47 -6.43 -13.81
CA TYR A 312 -2.81 -7.04 -14.95
C TYR A 312 -3.61 -8.21 -15.55
N SER A 313 -4.82 -8.45 -15.04
CA SER A 313 -5.72 -9.49 -15.53
C SER A 313 -6.02 -9.32 -17.02
N ASN A 314 -5.75 -10.37 -17.81
CA ASN A 314 -6.07 -10.43 -19.23
C ASN A 314 -7.58 -10.61 -19.52
N TYR A 315 -8.42 -10.72 -18.50
CA TYR A 315 -9.86 -11.03 -18.62
C TYR A 315 -10.76 -9.80 -18.79
N ASN A 316 -10.23 -8.60 -19.08
CA ASN A 316 -10.95 -7.32 -19.13
C ASN A 316 -11.66 -6.89 -17.82
N PHE A 317 -11.59 -7.71 -16.78
CA PHE A 317 -12.11 -7.45 -15.44
C PHE A 317 -11.00 -7.73 -14.41
N SER A 318 -10.78 -6.77 -13.52
CA SER A 318 -9.63 -6.78 -12.60
C SER A 318 -9.86 -7.63 -11.36
N CYS A 319 -11.10 -7.91 -10.97
CA CYS A 319 -11.30 -8.84 -9.86
C CYS A 319 -11.09 -10.28 -10.34
N LEU A 320 -10.48 -11.08 -9.48
CA LEU A 320 -10.34 -12.53 -9.59
C LEU A 320 -10.67 -13.13 -8.22
N CYS A 321 -11.23 -14.34 -8.18
CA CYS A 321 -11.36 -15.01 -6.91
C CYS A 321 -10.00 -15.48 -6.43
N LEU A 322 -9.77 -15.41 -5.10
CA LEU A 322 -8.57 -16.03 -4.55
C LEU A 322 -8.56 -17.51 -4.96
N PRO A 323 -7.39 -18.06 -5.28
CA PRO A 323 -7.17 -19.50 -5.31
C PRO A 323 -7.81 -20.07 -4.06
N GLY A 324 -8.92 -20.79 -4.20
CA GLY A 324 -9.72 -20.98 -3.01
C GLY A 324 -11.19 -20.78 -3.21
N PHE A 325 -11.59 -20.10 -4.27
CA PHE A 325 -12.87 -19.46 -4.37
C PHE A 325 -13.39 -19.39 -5.82
N GLU A 326 -14.70 -19.30 -5.96
CA GLU A 326 -15.41 -18.99 -7.20
C GLU A 326 -16.42 -17.84 -6.97
N PRO A 327 -16.86 -17.12 -8.01
CA PRO A 327 -17.79 -16.01 -7.86
C PRO A 327 -19.06 -16.41 -7.11
N LYS A 328 -19.42 -15.65 -6.06
CA LYS A 328 -20.66 -15.90 -5.31
C LYS A 328 -21.90 -15.69 -6.15
N PHE A 329 -21.87 -14.67 -7.01
CA PHE A 329 -22.91 -14.34 -7.99
C PHE A 329 -22.27 -14.27 -9.37
N PRO A 330 -22.24 -15.38 -10.13
CA PRO A 330 -21.60 -15.42 -11.45
C PRO A 330 -22.16 -14.35 -12.42
N GLN A 331 -23.45 -14.02 -12.31
CA GLN A 331 -24.12 -12.99 -13.11
C GLN A 331 -23.52 -11.60 -12.92
N ASP A 332 -23.25 -11.20 -11.67
CA ASP A 332 -22.68 -9.88 -11.36
C ASP A 332 -21.28 -9.73 -11.98
N TRP A 333 -20.51 -10.83 -12.00
CA TRP A 333 -19.18 -10.87 -12.61
C TRP A 333 -19.22 -10.70 -14.13
N TYR A 334 -20.25 -11.19 -14.83
CA TYR A 334 -20.46 -10.88 -16.26
C TYR A 334 -20.76 -9.39 -16.49
N LEU A 335 -21.36 -8.72 -15.50
CA LEU A 335 -21.63 -7.28 -15.51
C LEU A 335 -20.44 -6.45 -15.00
N ARG A 336 -19.28 -7.09 -14.72
CA ARG A 336 -18.08 -6.46 -14.15
C ARG A 336 -18.31 -5.86 -12.76
N ASP A 337 -19.18 -6.48 -11.97
CA ASP A 337 -19.39 -6.19 -10.56
C ASP A 337 -18.79 -7.30 -9.70
N GLY A 338 -17.77 -6.96 -8.92
CA GLY A 338 -17.05 -7.87 -8.03
C GLY A 338 -17.42 -7.72 -6.55
N LEU A 339 -18.34 -6.79 -6.20
CA LEU A 339 -18.61 -6.40 -4.82
C LEU A 339 -19.18 -7.56 -3.97
N GLY A 340 -19.92 -8.47 -4.62
CA GLY A 340 -20.44 -9.69 -3.98
C GLY A 340 -19.37 -10.69 -3.53
N GLY A 341 -18.12 -10.52 -3.99
CA GLY A 341 -16.98 -11.35 -3.63
C GLY A 341 -17.08 -12.78 -4.16
N CYS A 342 -16.37 -13.68 -3.48
CA CYS A 342 -16.23 -15.07 -3.86
C CYS A 342 -16.57 -16.02 -2.71
N MET A 343 -17.09 -17.19 -3.04
CA MET A 343 -17.38 -18.29 -2.13
C MET A 343 -16.45 -19.48 -2.37
N ARG A 344 -16.23 -20.33 -1.37
CA ARG A 344 -15.16 -21.34 -1.39
C ARG A 344 -15.19 -22.32 -2.59
N LYS A 345 -14.04 -22.40 -3.28
CA LYS A 345 -13.50 -23.39 -4.22
C LYS A 345 -11.96 -23.27 -4.46
N SER A 346 -11.19 -23.72 -3.47
CA SER A 346 -9.77 -24.10 -3.31
C SER A 346 -8.55 -23.61 -4.20
N GLY A 347 -7.44 -23.18 -3.53
CA GLY A 347 -6.08 -22.80 -4.04
C GLY A 347 -5.09 -21.89 -3.19
N VAL A 348 -3.86 -21.57 -3.65
CA VAL A 348 -2.83 -20.65 -3.03
C VAL A 348 -2.53 -19.36 -3.83
N ALA A 349 -2.25 -18.20 -3.19
CA ALA A 349 -2.12 -16.86 -3.84
C ALA A 349 -0.87 -16.02 -3.44
N ARG A 350 -0.44 -15.08 -4.31
CA ARG A 350 0.58 -14.04 -4.02
C ARG A 350 -0.02 -12.64 -4.10
N VAL A 351 -0.12 -11.93 -2.97
CA VAL A 351 -0.95 -10.72 -2.89
C VAL A 351 -0.46 -9.72 -1.83
N LYS A 352 -1.02 -8.50 -1.86
CA LYS A 352 -1.18 -7.65 -0.68
C LYS A 352 -2.03 -8.41 0.35
N VAL A 353 -1.47 -8.71 1.52
CA VAL A 353 -2.17 -9.47 2.57
C VAL A 353 -3.48 -8.81 2.98
N PRO A 354 -4.54 -9.55 3.36
CA PRO A 354 -5.88 -9.01 3.62
C PRO A 354 -5.95 -8.05 4.81
N ASP A 355 -7.08 -7.34 4.95
CA ASP A 355 -7.40 -6.54 6.14
C ASP A 355 -7.11 -7.36 7.43
N SER A 356 -6.37 -6.77 8.37
CA SER A 356 -5.85 -7.46 9.56
C SER A 356 -6.52 -7.02 10.84
N SER A 357 -7.64 -6.28 10.77
CA SER A 357 -8.44 -5.94 11.97
C SER A 357 -8.88 -7.19 12.74
N GLY A 358 -9.14 -8.31 12.03
CA GLY A 358 -9.51 -9.61 12.62
C GLY A 358 -8.38 -10.63 12.70
N ALA A 359 -7.14 -10.24 12.38
CA ALA A 359 -6.02 -11.18 12.33
C ALA A 359 -5.36 -11.41 13.70
N ARG A 360 -4.82 -12.61 13.90
CA ARG A 360 -3.99 -12.97 15.07
C ARG A 360 -2.51 -12.95 14.68
N VAL A 361 -1.66 -12.35 15.52
CA VAL A 361 -0.23 -12.17 15.23
C VAL A 361 0.64 -12.80 16.31
N ASN A 362 1.66 -13.55 15.90
CA ASN A 362 2.69 -14.06 16.80
C ASN A 362 4.10 -13.94 16.17
N MET A 363 4.92 -13.05 16.71
CA MET A 363 6.28 -12.77 16.20
C MET A 363 7.32 -13.85 16.54
N ASN A 364 7.00 -14.80 17.42
CA ASN A 364 7.90 -15.88 17.83
C ASN A 364 7.84 -17.08 16.89
N PHE A 365 6.84 -17.13 16.00
CA PHE A 365 6.64 -18.27 15.11
C PHE A 365 7.49 -18.14 13.85
N SER A 366 7.98 -19.29 13.36
CA SER A 366 8.44 -19.44 11.99
C SER A 366 7.24 -19.63 11.05
N LEU A 367 7.46 -19.50 9.74
CA LEU A 367 6.40 -19.76 8.76
C LEU A 367 5.83 -21.19 8.88
N LYS A 368 6.68 -22.20 9.13
CA LYS A 368 6.24 -23.58 9.37
C LYS A 368 5.43 -23.72 10.67
N GLY A 369 5.81 -23.02 11.72
CA GLY A 369 5.01 -22.97 12.95
C GLY A 369 3.64 -22.30 12.71
N CYS A 370 3.61 -21.26 11.87
CA CYS A 370 2.39 -20.58 11.46
C CYS A 370 1.43 -21.51 10.70
N GLU A 371 1.95 -22.29 9.75
CA GLU A 371 1.19 -23.31 9.04
C GLU A 371 0.57 -24.32 10.02
N GLN A 372 1.39 -24.88 10.92
CA GLN A 372 0.92 -25.87 11.89
C GLN A 372 -0.19 -25.32 12.79
N GLU A 373 -0.08 -24.08 13.23
CA GLU A 373 -1.09 -23.46 14.09
C GLU A 373 -2.39 -23.16 13.33
N CYS A 374 -2.28 -22.65 12.10
CA CYS A 374 -3.43 -22.45 11.23
C CYS A 374 -4.14 -23.77 10.90
N MET A 375 -3.41 -24.87 10.72
CA MET A 375 -4.01 -26.17 10.45
C MET A 375 -4.79 -26.73 11.65
N LYS A 376 -4.36 -26.44 12.89
CA LYS A 376 -5.08 -26.82 14.12
C LYS A 376 -6.35 -26.02 14.34
N ASP A 377 -6.35 -24.74 13.98
CA ASP A 377 -7.53 -23.87 14.13
C ASP A 377 -8.45 -24.04 12.91
N CYS A 378 -9.57 -24.76 13.04
CA CYS A 378 -10.54 -24.98 11.97
C CYS A 378 -11.14 -23.67 11.39
N SER A 379 -11.07 -22.56 12.13
CA SER A 379 -11.52 -21.24 11.65
C SER A 379 -10.48 -20.51 10.80
N CYS A 380 -9.21 -20.95 10.81
CA CYS A 380 -8.15 -20.31 10.05
C CYS A 380 -8.38 -20.48 8.54
N MET A 381 -8.33 -19.34 7.84
CA MET A 381 -8.59 -19.21 6.41
C MET A 381 -7.32 -18.94 5.61
N ALA A 382 -6.37 -18.20 6.19
CA ALA A 382 -5.08 -17.95 5.57
C ALA A 382 -4.01 -17.59 6.60
N TYR A 383 -2.75 -17.71 6.22
CA TYR A 383 -1.61 -17.23 7.00
C TYR A 383 -0.51 -16.64 6.12
N ALA A 384 0.34 -15.81 6.72
CA ALA A 384 1.53 -15.23 6.09
C ALA A 384 2.61 -14.95 7.14
N SER A 385 3.84 -14.67 6.70
CA SER A 385 4.86 -14.10 7.58
C SER A 385 4.45 -12.71 8.08
N ALA A 386 4.95 -12.26 9.22
CA ALA A 386 4.71 -10.88 9.68
C ALA A 386 5.79 -9.92 9.16
N ASP A 387 7.01 -10.42 8.97
CA ASP A 387 8.19 -9.70 8.53
C ASP A 387 8.86 -10.50 7.40
N GLU A 388 9.12 -9.86 6.27
CA GLU A 388 9.70 -10.47 5.07
C GLU A 388 11.23 -10.62 5.16
N ARG A 389 11.90 -9.97 6.13
CA ARG A 389 13.36 -9.98 6.24
C ARG A 389 13.88 -11.36 6.66
N GLY A 390 15.07 -11.72 6.17
CA GLY A 390 15.81 -12.90 6.63
C GLY A 390 15.11 -14.23 6.38
N GLY A 391 14.28 -14.33 5.33
CA GLY A 391 13.55 -15.57 4.98
C GLY A 391 12.19 -15.72 5.64
N GLY A 392 11.65 -14.66 6.24
CA GLY A 392 10.31 -14.63 6.83
C GLY A 392 10.30 -14.91 8.33
N LYS A 393 9.87 -13.94 9.13
CA LYS A 393 9.71 -14.07 10.59
C LYS A 393 8.31 -13.66 11.05
N GLY A 394 7.84 -14.32 12.10
CA GLY A 394 6.54 -14.06 12.67
C GLY A 394 5.42 -14.64 11.83
N CYS A 395 4.23 -14.62 12.39
CA CYS A 395 3.04 -15.27 11.86
C CYS A 395 1.87 -14.32 11.96
N VAL A 396 1.15 -14.13 10.85
CA VAL A 396 -0.15 -13.47 10.81
C VAL A 396 -1.16 -14.49 10.29
N MET A 397 -2.24 -14.72 11.05
CA MET A 397 -3.30 -15.66 10.70
C MET A 397 -4.64 -14.94 10.62
N TRP A 398 -5.40 -15.23 9.58
CA TRP A 398 -6.73 -14.69 9.35
C TRP A 398 -7.79 -15.77 9.55
N SER A 399 -8.87 -15.40 10.23
CA SER A 399 -10.11 -16.17 10.33
C SER A 399 -11.23 -15.38 9.65
N GLY A 400 -12.15 -16.07 8.96
CA GLY A 400 -13.23 -15.43 8.21
C GLY A 400 -12.80 -14.88 6.84
N ASP A 401 -13.59 -13.94 6.32
CA ASP A 401 -13.42 -13.43 4.96
C ASP A 401 -12.13 -12.61 4.79
N LEU A 402 -11.42 -12.89 3.69
CA LEU A 402 -10.20 -12.18 3.31
C LEU A 402 -10.57 -10.98 2.44
N ILE A 403 -10.42 -9.76 2.96
CA ILE A 403 -10.87 -8.53 2.28
C ILE A 403 -9.68 -7.67 1.87
N ASP A 404 -9.83 -6.93 0.77
CA ASP A 404 -8.88 -5.92 0.29
C ASP A 404 -7.52 -6.50 -0.15
N THR A 405 -7.55 -7.66 -0.84
CA THR A 405 -6.35 -8.24 -1.44
C THR A 405 -6.15 -7.75 -2.88
N ARG A 406 -4.89 -7.57 -3.28
CA ARG A 406 -4.53 -7.23 -4.67
C ARG A 406 -3.22 -7.88 -5.10
N THR A 407 -3.07 -8.13 -6.40
CA THR A 407 -1.82 -8.55 -7.03
C THR A 407 -0.92 -7.35 -7.29
N PHE A 408 0.39 -7.56 -7.12
CA PHE A 408 1.42 -6.70 -7.67
C PHE A 408 2.29 -7.53 -8.63
N SER A 409 2.83 -6.90 -9.68
CA SER A 409 3.57 -7.60 -10.74
C SER A 409 4.93 -8.14 -10.30
N SER A 410 5.64 -7.44 -9.41
CA SER A 410 7.03 -7.74 -9.04
C SER A 410 7.34 -7.62 -7.55
N VAL A 411 6.33 -7.28 -6.74
CA VAL A 411 6.43 -7.00 -5.31
C VAL A 411 5.27 -7.68 -4.58
N GLY A 412 5.22 -7.58 -3.25
CA GLY A 412 4.13 -8.15 -2.46
C GLY A 412 4.61 -9.24 -1.51
N GLN A 413 3.67 -10.01 -0.99
CA GLN A 413 3.94 -11.02 0.03
C GLN A 413 3.25 -12.34 -0.33
N ASP A 414 3.86 -13.47 0.01
CA ASP A 414 3.21 -14.77 -0.09
C ASP A 414 2.07 -14.86 0.92
N LEU A 415 0.85 -15.21 0.45
CA LEU A 415 -0.32 -15.47 1.27
C LEU A 415 -0.75 -16.93 1.11
N TYR A 416 -0.65 -17.69 2.19
CA TYR A 416 -1.00 -19.11 2.21
C TYR A 416 -2.48 -19.24 2.56
N VAL A 417 -3.31 -19.45 1.55
CA VAL A 417 -4.75 -19.65 1.71
C VAL A 417 -5.03 -21.12 2.01
N ARG A 418 -5.88 -21.41 2.99
CA ARG A 418 -6.23 -22.77 3.40
C ARG A 418 -7.26 -23.38 2.46
N VAL A 419 -6.97 -24.60 2.01
CA VAL A 419 -7.71 -25.30 0.93
C VAL A 419 -7.88 -26.78 1.23
N ASP A 420 -8.80 -27.45 0.52
CA ASP A 420 -8.90 -28.91 0.58
C ASP A 420 -7.75 -29.61 -0.18
N ALA A 421 -7.48 -30.86 0.21
CA ALA A 421 -6.37 -31.65 -0.31
C ALA A 421 -6.50 -31.99 -1.81
N VAL A 422 -7.73 -32.19 -2.32
CA VAL A 422 -7.97 -32.52 -3.73
C VAL A 422 -7.54 -31.37 -4.62
N THR A 423 -7.89 -30.16 -4.22
CA THR A 423 -7.57 -28.99 -5.01
C THR A 423 -6.12 -28.57 -4.87
N LEU A 424 -5.51 -28.72 -3.69
CA LEU A 424 -4.06 -28.55 -3.55
C LEU A 424 -3.31 -29.50 -4.51
N GLY A 425 -3.78 -30.74 -4.65
CA GLY A 425 -3.28 -31.70 -5.63
C GLY A 425 -3.43 -31.20 -7.07
N ARG A 426 -4.60 -30.68 -7.45
CA ARG A 426 -4.85 -30.11 -8.78
C ARG A 426 -3.95 -28.91 -9.08
N GLN A 427 -3.77 -27.99 -8.13
CA GLN A 427 -2.90 -26.83 -8.29
C GLN A 427 -1.43 -27.20 -8.41
N ARG A 428 -0.94 -28.15 -7.61
CA ARG A 428 0.43 -28.68 -7.76
C ARG A 428 0.65 -29.27 -9.15
N LYS A 429 -0.34 -30.03 -9.65
CA LYS A 429 -0.33 -30.55 -11.02
C LYS A 429 -0.29 -29.42 -12.05
N TYR A 430 -1.03 -28.32 -11.87
CA TYR A 430 -0.95 -27.15 -12.76
C TYR A 430 0.38 -26.40 -12.70
N MET A 431 0.90 -26.10 -11.51
CA MET A 431 2.21 -25.44 -11.35
C MET A 431 3.33 -26.26 -12.01
N PHE A 432 3.27 -27.59 -11.94
CA PHE A 432 4.22 -28.47 -12.64
C PHE A 432 4.28 -28.22 -14.16
N PHE A 433 3.16 -27.86 -14.80
CA PHE A 433 3.16 -27.50 -16.24
C PHE A 433 3.67 -26.09 -16.51
N MET A 434 3.66 -25.20 -15.51
CA MET A 434 4.00 -23.78 -15.65
C MET A 434 5.42 -23.42 -15.22
N GLU A 435 6.15 -24.34 -14.59
CA GLU A 435 7.50 -24.10 -14.04
C GLU A 435 8.55 -23.64 -15.08
N ASP A 436 8.30 -23.84 -16.39
CA ASP A 436 9.23 -23.48 -17.49
C ASP A 436 8.66 -22.49 -18.54
N ARG A 437 7.46 -21.91 -18.35
CA ARG A 437 6.82 -21.07 -19.39
C ARG A 437 6.51 -19.66 -18.90
N THR A 438 6.82 -18.66 -19.73
CA THR A 438 6.62 -17.24 -19.46
C THR A 438 5.31 -16.67 -20.04
N ASP A 439 4.55 -17.44 -20.82
CA ASP A 439 3.40 -16.91 -21.59
C ASP A 439 2.05 -17.20 -20.92
N LEU A 440 1.29 -16.12 -20.68
CA LEU A 440 0.04 -16.07 -19.90
C LEU A 440 -1.22 -16.57 -20.64
N ASP A 441 -1.17 -16.75 -21.96
CA ASP A 441 -2.32 -17.22 -22.75
C ASP A 441 -2.58 -18.74 -22.56
N ASP A 442 -1.59 -19.48 -22.05
CA ASP A 442 -1.69 -20.90 -21.67
C ASP A 442 -2.52 -21.11 -20.38
N GLN A 443 -2.67 -20.07 -19.56
CA GLN A 443 -3.18 -20.17 -18.20
C GLN A 443 -4.70 -20.43 -18.12
N SER A 444 -5.48 -19.87 -19.06
CA SER A 444 -6.96 -19.93 -19.02
C SER A 444 -7.54 -21.23 -19.60
N LYS A 445 -6.90 -21.80 -20.62
CA LYS A 445 -7.43 -22.97 -21.36
C LYS A 445 -7.07 -24.31 -20.74
N ILE A 446 -5.90 -24.45 -20.11
CA ILE A 446 -5.55 -25.69 -19.37
C ILE A 446 -6.52 -25.87 -18.16
N ASN A 447 -7.16 -24.79 -17.70
CA ASN A 447 -8.01 -24.78 -16.51
C ASN A 447 -9.43 -25.37 -16.72
N SER A 448 -9.93 -25.47 -17.96
CA SER A 448 -11.36 -25.79 -18.20
C SER A 448 -11.66 -27.19 -18.77
N GLU A 449 -10.74 -27.87 -19.49
CA GLU A 449 -11.07 -29.13 -20.18
C GLU A 449 -10.16 -30.34 -19.88
N LEU A 450 -8.99 -30.16 -19.27
CA LEU A 450 -8.05 -31.28 -19.04
C LEU A 450 -8.36 -32.02 -17.74
N GLN A 451 -8.72 -33.31 -17.83
CA GLN A 451 -8.97 -34.17 -16.68
C GLN A 451 -7.67 -34.74 -16.10
N PHE A 452 -7.52 -34.72 -14.77
CA PHE A 452 -6.42 -35.39 -14.08
C PHE A 452 -6.87 -36.74 -13.52
N PHE A 453 -6.14 -37.80 -13.87
CA PHE A 453 -6.33 -39.13 -13.31
C PHE A 453 -5.26 -39.40 -12.24
N ASP A 454 -5.58 -40.27 -11.29
CA ASP A 454 -4.64 -40.83 -10.33
C ASP A 454 -4.00 -42.10 -10.89
N GLN A 455 -2.80 -42.46 -10.41
CA GLN A 455 -2.10 -43.64 -10.91
C GLN A 455 -2.93 -44.92 -10.70
N THR A 456 -3.70 -45.00 -9.61
CA THR A 456 -4.50 -46.18 -9.29
C THR A 456 -5.65 -46.40 -10.27
N THR A 457 -6.34 -45.35 -10.71
CA THR A 457 -7.40 -45.48 -11.73
C THR A 457 -6.81 -45.90 -13.07
N VAL A 458 -5.68 -45.32 -13.47
CA VAL A 458 -5.05 -45.67 -14.76
C VAL A 458 -4.49 -47.09 -14.74
N ALA A 459 -3.90 -47.52 -13.62
CA ALA A 459 -3.44 -48.89 -13.44
C ALA A 459 -4.61 -49.87 -13.50
N ALA A 460 -5.71 -49.61 -12.78
CA ALA A 460 -6.90 -50.47 -12.83
C ALA A 460 -7.49 -50.54 -14.25
N ALA A 461 -7.56 -49.40 -14.96
CA ALA A 461 -8.08 -49.35 -16.33
C ALA A 461 -7.26 -50.16 -17.33
N THR A 462 -5.96 -50.32 -17.10
CA THR A 462 -5.02 -51.00 -18.00
C THR A 462 -4.68 -52.43 -17.56
N ASP A 463 -5.37 -52.96 -16.56
CA ASP A 463 -5.04 -54.23 -15.89
C ASP A 463 -3.57 -54.25 -15.41
N ASN A 464 -3.23 -53.22 -14.63
CA ASN A 464 -1.90 -52.95 -14.11
C ASN A 464 -0.81 -52.91 -15.20
N PHE A 465 -1.12 -52.27 -16.33
CA PHE A 465 -0.26 -52.20 -17.51
C PHE A 465 0.15 -53.58 -18.06
N SER A 466 -0.81 -54.51 -18.10
CA SER A 466 -0.61 -55.86 -18.62
C SER A 466 -0.05 -55.85 -20.05
N VAL A 467 0.87 -56.78 -20.33
CA VAL A 467 1.45 -56.96 -21.67
C VAL A 467 0.38 -57.31 -22.70
N ALA A 468 -0.70 -57.99 -22.28
CA ALA A 468 -1.83 -58.32 -23.14
C ALA A 468 -2.56 -57.06 -23.66
N ASN A 469 -2.50 -55.96 -22.91
CA ASN A 469 -3.10 -54.67 -23.27
C ASN A 469 -2.12 -53.75 -23.99
N LYS A 470 -0.88 -54.18 -24.26
CA LYS A 470 0.13 -53.32 -24.86
C LYS A 470 -0.13 -53.13 -26.35
N LEU A 471 -0.39 -51.88 -26.75
CA LEU A 471 -0.64 -51.50 -28.14
C LEU A 471 0.66 -51.24 -28.90
N GLY A 472 1.69 -50.71 -28.23
CA GLY A 472 2.95 -50.36 -28.86
C GLY A 472 4.02 -49.85 -27.90
N THR A 473 5.26 -49.77 -28.37
CA THR A 473 6.40 -49.16 -27.66
C THR A 473 7.21 -48.32 -28.65
N GLY A 474 7.63 -47.13 -28.25
CA GLY A 474 8.57 -46.29 -28.99
C GLY A 474 9.55 -45.59 -28.06
N GLY A 475 10.37 -44.68 -28.62
CA GLY A 475 11.38 -43.92 -27.85
C GLY A 475 10.81 -43.09 -26.69
N PHE A 476 9.52 -42.76 -26.76
CA PHE A 476 8.83 -41.91 -25.78
C PHE A 476 7.98 -42.70 -24.76
N GLY A 477 8.02 -44.04 -24.79
CA GLY A 477 7.31 -44.87 -23.82
C GLY A 477 6.48 -45.99 -24.43
N SER A 478 5.62 -46.58 -23.61
CA SER A 478 4.70 -47.67 -24.00
C SER A 478 3.26 -47.20 -23.99
N VAL A 479 2.47 -47.66 -24.96
CA VAL A 479 1.04 -47.37 -25.06
C VAL A 479 0.24 -48.63 -24.73
N TYR A 480 -0.75 -48.49 -23.85
CA TYR A 480 -1.62 -49.58 -23.40
C TYR A 480 -3.08 -49.25 -23.72
N LYS A 481 -3.86 -50.25 -24.12
CA LYS A 481 -5.31 -50.18 -24.15
C LYS A 481 -5.83 -50.26 -22.72
N GLY A 482 -6.84 -49.47 -22.40
CA GLY A 482 -7.53 -49.56 -21.12
C GLY A 482 -9.02 -49.28 -21.23
N VAL A 483 -9.75 -49.63 -20.18
CA VAL A 483 -11.18 -49.33 -20.04
C VAL A 483 -11.38 -48.61 -18.72
N LEU A 484 -11.82 -47.35 -18.78
CA LEU A 484 -12.13 -46.57 -17.59
C LEU A 484 -13.39 -47.13 -16.89
N ARG A 485 -13.59 -46.78 -15.61
CA ARG A 485 -14.75 -47.27 -14.81
C ARG A 485 -16.11 -46.98 -15.43
N ASN A 486 -16.21 -45.96 -16.27
CA ASN A 486 -17.42 -45.59 -17.01
C ASN A 486 -17.60 -46.37 -18.33
N GLY A 487 -16.78 -47.39 -18.60
CA GLY A 487 -16.83 -48.20 -19.81
C GLY A 487 -16.12 -47.57 -21.02
N LYS A 488 -15.53 -46.38 -20.88
CA LYS A 488 -14.85 -45.70 -21.98
C LYS A 488 -13.50 -46.36 -22.29
N GLU A 489 -13.32 -46.81 -23.53
CA GLU A 489 -12.02 -47.30 -24.02
C GLU A 489 -11.03 -46.15 -24.21
N VAL A 490 -9.80 -46.35 -23.75
CA VAL A 490 -8.73 -45.35 -23.78
C VAL A 490 -7.40 -45.94 -24.23
N ALA A 491 -6.53 -45.10 -24.77
CA ALA A 491 -5.13 -45.41 -24.99
C ALA A 491 -4.27 -44.64 -23.97
N VAL A 492 -3.50 -45.37 -23.16
CA VAL A 492 -2.67 -44.82 -22.09
C VAL A 492 -1.21 -44.87 -22.53
N LYS A 493 -0.63 -43.71 -22.86
CA LYS A 493 0.80 -43.56 -23.16
C LYS A 493 1.54 -43.30 -21.85
N ARG A 494 2.26 -44.31 -21.36
CA ARG A 494 3.11 -44.25 -20.15
C ARG A 494 4.54 -43.92 -20.55
N LEU A 495 5.04 -42.79 -20.07
CA LEU A 495 6.36 -42.28 -20.42
C LEU A 495 7.48 -43.06 -19.73
N SER A 496 8.65 -43.11 -20.37
CA SER A 496 9.83 -43.78 -19.81
C SER A 496 10.44 -42.96 -18.66
N LYS A 497 11.00 -43.65 -17.65
CA LYS A 497 11.48 -43.03 -16.40
C LYS A 497 12.80 -42.25 -16.54
N ASN A 498 13.50 -42.35 -17.67
CA ASN A 498 14.93 -42.01 -17.77
C ASN A 498 15.28 -40.91 -18.81
N SER A 499 14.31 -40.15 -19.35
CA SER A 499 14.64 -39.03 -20.27
C SER A 499 14.14 -37.70 -19.72
N GLY A 500 15.07 -36.74 -19.52
CA GLY A 500 14.70 -35.33 -19.26
C GLY A 500 13.88 -34.74 -20.42
N GLN A 501 14.20 -35.16 -21.65
CA GLN A 501 13.47 -34.83 -22.88
C GLN A 501 11.99 -35.24 -22.84
N GLY A 502 11.67 -36.40 -22.24
CA GLY A 502 10.28 -36.90 -22.17
C GLY A 502 9.37 -36.06 -21.28
N ILE A 503 9.91 -35.27 -20.35
CA ILE A 503 9.13 -34.37 -19.50
C ILE A 503 8.74 -33.09 -20.26
N GLU A 504 9.65 -32.50 -21.02
CA GLU A 504 9.36 -31.33 -21.86
C GLU A 504 8.38 -31.69 -22.98
N GLU A 505 8.57 -32.83 -23.62
CA GLU A 505 7.64 -33.35 -24.63
C GLU A 505 6.26 -33.63 -24.03
N PHE A 506 6.18 -34.21 -22.83
CA PHE A 506 4.92 -34.35 -22.10
C PHE A 506 4.23 -33.01 -21.85
N LYS A 507 4.97 -32.02 -21.35
CA LYS A 507 4.44 -30.67 -21.11
C LYS A 507 3.96 -30.05 -22.43
N ASN A 508 4.71 -30.23 -23.53
CA ASN A 508 4.33 -29.74 -24.87
C ASN A 508 3.09 -30.45 -25.40
N GLU A 509 3.02 -31.77 -25.31
CA GLU A 509 1.91 -32.59 -25.81
C GLU A 509 0.61 -32.24 -25.08
N VAL A 510 0.66 -32.09 -23.74
CA VAL A 510 -0.50 -31.62 -22.95
C VAL A 510 -0.94 -30.23 -23.37
N VAL A 511 -0.01 -29.27 -23.51
CA VAL A 511 -0.35 -27.87 -23.83
C VAL A 511 -0.84 -27.70 -25.27
N ILE A 512 -0.19 -28.34 -26.23
CA ILE A 512 -0.51 -28.21 -27.67
C ILE A 512 -1.79 -28.97 -28.00
N ILE A 513 -1.94 -30.23 -27.54
CA ILE A 513 -3.11 -31.04 -27.91
C ILE A 513 -4.36 -30.59 -27.14
N ALA A 514 -4.23 -30.09 -25.91
CA ALA A 514 -5.37 -29.46 -25.22
C ALA A 514 -5.90 -28.21 -25.95
N LYS A 515 -5.08 -27.55 -26.78
CA LYS A 515 -5.49 -26.42 -27.63
C LYS A 515 -6.05 -26.82 -28.99
N LEU A 516 -5.78 -28.05 -29.45
CA LEU A 516 -6.11 -28.53 -30.80
C LEU A 516 -7.22 -29.59 -30.75
N GLN A 517 -8.48 -29.16 -30.70
CA GLN A 517 -9.61 -30.05 -30.95
C GLN A 517 -10.01 -30.00 -32.42
N HIS A 518 -9.66 -31.07 -33.16
CA HIS A 518 -10.01 -31.20 -34.56
C HIS A 518 -10.47 -32.63 -34.84
N ARG A 519 -11.48 -32.80 -35.71
CA ARG A 519 -12.08 -34.09 -36.08
C ARG A 519 -11.11 -35.16 -36.59
N ASN A 520 -9.91 -34.76 -37.00
CA ASN A 520 -8.86 -35.63 -37.56
C ASN A 520 -7.64 -35.78 -36.62
N LEU A 521 -7.73 -35.31 -35.38
CA LEU A 521 -6.68 -35.47 -34.36
C LEU A 521 -7.22 -36.28 -33.20
N VAL A 522 -6.39 -37.19 -32.65
CA VAL A 522 -6.78 -38.00 -31.49
C VAL A 522 -6.97 -37.09 -30.28
N LYS A 523 -8.15 -37.13 -29.68
CA LYS A 523 -8.49 -36.29 -28.53
C LYS A 523 -7.77 -36.78 -27.26
N ILE A 524 -7.05 -35.87 -26.62
CA ILE A 524 -6.59 -36.05 -25.24
C ILE A 524 -7.79 -35.97 -24.29
N ILE A 525 -7.96 -37.00 -23.46
CA ILE A 525 -9.00 -37.06 -22.42
C ILE A 525 -8.46 -36.48 -21.11
N GLY A 526 -7.19 -36.74 -20.82
CA GLY A 526 -6.56 -36.26 -19.61
C GLY A 526 -5.13 -36.75 -19.44
N CYS A 527 -4.56 -36.51 -18.26
CA CYS A 527 -3.22 -36.98 -17.92
C CYS A 527 -3.11 -37.43 -16.45
N CYS A 528 -2.07 -38.21 -16.15
CA CYS A 528 -1.66 -38.57 -14.81
C CYS A 528 -0.26 -38.00 -14.56
N VAL A 529 -0.11 -37.31 -13.42
CA VAL A 529 1.15 -36.70 -12.97
C VAL A 529 1.32 -37.00 -11.50
N GLU A 530 2.03 -38.07 -11.17
CA GLU A 530 2.30 -38.51 -9.79
C GLU A 530 3.74 -39.00 -9.66
N ASP A 531 4.53 -38.34 -8.82
CA ASP A 531 5.95 -38.62 -8.52
C ASP A 531 6.79 -39.02 -9.75
N LYS A 532 6.93 -40.34 -10.00
CA LYS A 532 7.76 -40.93 -11.07
C LYS A 532 6.97 -41.36 -12.30
N GLU A 533 5.66 -41.19 -12.30
CA GLU A 533 4.75 -41.68 -13.33
C GLU A 533 4.07 -40.51 -14.03
N LYS A 534 4.33 -40.40 -15.34
CA LYS A 534 3.73 -39.41 -16.23
C LYS A 534 3.02 -40.17 -17.34
N MET A 535 1.72 -39.96 -17.48
CA MET A 535 0.91 -40.68 -18.46
C MET A 535 -0.07 -39.75 -19.17
N LEU A 536 -0.26 -39.99 -20.46
CA LEU A 536 -1.26 -39.32 -21.28
C LEU A 536 -2.39 -40.30 -21.59
N ILE A 537 -3.62 -39.84 -21.43
CA ILE A 537 -4.83 -40.64 -21.66
C ILE A 537 -5.53 -40.07 -22.89
N TYR A 538 -5.56 -40.85 -23.95
CA TYR A 538 -6.21 -40.56 -25.22
C TYR A 538 -7.48 -41.36 -25.39
N GLU A 539 -8.35 -40.91 -26.29
CA GLU A 539 -9.37 -41.80 -26.83
C GLU A 539 -8.72 -42.98 -27.59
N TYR A 540 -9.34 -44.16 -27.48
CA TYR A 540 -8.87 -45.32 -28.22
C TYR A 540 -9.36 -45.29 -29.66
N VAL A 541 -8.44 -45.45 -30.61
CA VAL A 541 -8.75 -45.53 -32.05
C VAL A 541 -8.49 -46.97 -32.54
N PRO A 542 -9.50 -47.70 -33.05
CA PRO A 542 -9.41 -49.14 -33.29
C PRO A 542 -8.59 -49.53 -34.54
N ASN A 543 -8.35 -48.60 -35.46
CA ASN A 543 -7.85 -48.93 -36.81
C ASN A 543 -6.32 -48.94 -36.96
N LYS A 544 -5.52 -48.92 -35.89
CA LYS A 544 -4.04 -48.78 -35.95
C LYS A 544 -3.59 -47.44 -36.57
N SER A 545 -2.27 -47.18 -36.58
CA SER A 545 -1.72 -45.90 -37.05
C SER A 545 -1.85 -45.76 -38.57
N LEU A 546 -2.00 -44.52 -39.05
CA LEU A 546 -2.00 -44.21 -40.48
C LEU A 546 -0.70 -44.68 -41.17
N ASP A 547 0.42 -44.59 -40.46
CA ASP A 547 1.74 -45.12 -40.87
C ASP A 547 1.64 -46.60 -41.29
N SER A 548 0.91 -47.42 -40.55
CA SER A 548 0.75 -48.84 -40.84
C SER A 548 -0.02 -49.12 -42.14
N PHE A 549 -0.89 -48.20 -42.57
CA PHE A 549 -1.60 -48.30 -43.85
C PHE A 549 -0.80 -47.73 -45.02
N ILE A 550 0.03 -46.71 -44.77
CA ILE A 550 0.82 -46.06 -45.82
C ILE A 550 2.07 -46.87 -46.16
N PHE A 551 2.78 -47.39 -45.16
CA PHE A 551 4.11 -47.97 -45.35
C PHE A 551 4.16 -49.50 -45.17
N GLY A 552 3.05 -50.14 -44.77
CA GLY A 552 3.03 -51.56 -44.41
C GLY A 552 3.86 -51.85 -43.15
N THR A 553 3.78 -53.08 -42.64
CA THR A 553 4.37 -53.48 -41.34
C THR A 553 5.90 -53.50 -41.34
N SER A 554 6.54 -52.32 -41.29
CA SER A 554 7.98 -52.15 -41.10
C SER A 554 8.34 -50.77 -40.53
N SER A 555 7.71 -50.31 -39.44
CA SER A 555 8.26 -49.22 -38.60
C SER A 555 7.65 -49.21 -37.20
N SER A 556 8.51 -49.36 -36.18
CA SER A 556 8.16 -49.41 -34.76
C SER A 556 7.89 -48.03 -34.14
N PHE A 557 7.30 -47.10 -34.90
CA PHE A 557 7.00 -45.75 -34.42
C PHE A 557 5.49 -45.53 -34.35
N PHE A 558 4.92 -45.83 -33.17
CA PHE A 558 3.60 -45.34 -32.80
C PHE A 558 3.72 -43.86 -32.46
N PHE A 559 3.49 -42.98 -33.44
CA PHE A 559 2.98 -41.65 -33.14
C PHE A 559 1.46 -41.77 -33.02
N LEU A 560 0.95 -41.44 -31.83
CA LEU A 560 -0.47 -41.16 -31.61
C LEU A 560 -0.78 -39.77 -32.18
#